data_AF-B3MXM0-F1
#
_entry.id   AF-B3MXM0-F1
#
_cell.length_a   1.000
_cell.length_b   1.000
_cell.length_c   1.000
_cell.angle_alpha   90.00
_cell.angle_beta   90.00
_cell.angle_gamma   90.00
#
_symmetry.space_group_name_H-M   'P 1'
#
loop_
_entity.id
_entity.type
_entity.pdbx_description
1 polymer ?
#
loop_
_entity_poly.entity_id
_entity_poly.type
_entity_poly.pdbx_seq_one_letter_code
_entity_poly.pdbx_strand_id
1 'polypeptide(L)'
;MPRLVSASSVLLLVLGCLVLGSGSASAKPHEEISEEHATKLGHECQAETGATDEDVEQMMKHEKAESHEAKCLRACVLKKLEMLDEAGKLARST
;
A
#
# COMPACT_ATOMS: atom_id res chain seq x y z
N MET A 1 -35.48 2.75 8.95
CA MET A 1 -36.08 3.17 7.67
C MET A 1 -35.04 2.98 6.55
N PRO A 2 -34.82 1.77 6.01
CA PRO A 2 -33.97 1.65 4.83
C PRO A 2 -34.74 2.23 3.65
N ARG A 3 -34.13 3.20 2.95
CA ARG A 3 -34.69 3.79 1.73
C ARG A 3 -34.84 2.67 0.71
N LEU A 4 -36.07 2.39 0.29
CA LEU A 4 -36.40 1.39 -0.72
C LEU A 4 -35.91 1.90 -2.09
N VAL A 5 -34.61 1.77 -2.35
CA VAL A 5 -34.04 2.04 -3.66
C VAL A 5 -34.53 0.91 -4.58
N SER A 6 -35.42 1.26 -5.50
CA SER A 6 -35.97 0.32 -6.50
C SER A 6 -34.84 -0.44 -7.17
N ALA A 7 -35.00 -1.74 -7.43
CA ALA A 7 -34.00 -2.58 -8.08
C ALA A 7 -33.49 -1.97 -9.41
N SER A 8 -34.37 -1.25 -10.11
CA SER A 8 -34.03 -0.49 -11.32
C SER A 8 -33.08 0.68 -11.05
N SER A 9 -33.24 1.37 -9.91
CA SER A 9 -32.34 2.44 -9.47
C SER A 9 -30.99 1.93 -8.98
N VAL A 10 -30.94 0.74 -8.36
CA VAL A 10 -29.67 0.09 -8.00
C VAL A 10 -28.92 -0.35 -9.26
N LEU A 11 -29.63 -0.92 -10.24
CA LEU A 11 -29.05 -1.37 -11.50
C LEU A 11 -28.45 -0.21 -12.31
N LEU A 12 -29.11 0.95 -12.34
CA LEU A 12 -28.61 2.16 -13.00
C LEU A 12 -27.36 2.73 -12.31
N LEU A 13 -27.30 2.69 -10.96
CA LEU A 13 -26.12 3.12 -10.22
C LEU A 13 -24.92 2.20 -10.48
N VAL A 14 -25.13 0.88 -10.49
CA VAL A 14 -24.08 -0.11 -10.77
C VAL A 14 -23.56 0.01 -12.21
N LEU A 15 -24.46 0.13 -13.20
CA LEU A 15 -24.05 0.37 -14.58
C LEU A 15 -23.30 1.70 -14.73
N GLY A 16 -23.78 2.78 -14.09
CA GLY A 16 -23.11 4.09 -14.11
C GLY A 16 -21.68 4.04 -13.55
N CYS A 17 -21.46 3.31 -12.45
CA CYS A 17 -20.14 3.09 -11.88
C CYS A 17 -19.20 2.31 -12.83
N LEU A 18 -19.74 1.34 -13.60
CA LEU A 18 -18.96 0.58 -14.58
C LEU A 18 -18.50 1.44 -15.77
N VAL A 19 -19.29 2.43 -16.21
CA VAL A 19 -18.91 3.31 -17.34
C VAL A 19 -17.92 4.40 -16.92
N LEU A 20 -17.98 4.84 -15.66
CA LEU A 20 -17.06 5.85 -15.10
C LEU A 20 -15.79 5.24 -14.48
N GLY A 21 -15.77 3.92 -14.30
CA GLY A 21 -14.64 3.16 -13.73
C GLY A 21 -13.42 2.99 -14.65
N SER A 22 -13.47 3.50 -15.88
CA SER A 22 -12.29 3.54 -16.78
C SER A 22 -11.32 4.68 -16.47
N GLY A 23 -11.60 5.49 -15.46
CA GLY A 23 -10.61 6.35 -14.83
C GLY A 23 -9.67 5.51 -13.97
N SER A 24 -8.84 4.66 -14.58
CA SER A 24 -7.62 4.23 -13.93
C SER A 24 -6.80 5.49 -13.67
N ALA A 25 -6.86 5.98 -12.44
CA ALA A 25 -5.83 6.85 -11.92
C ALA A 25 -4.51 6.17 -12.29
N SER A 26 -3.77 6.80 -13.21
CA SER A 26 -2.47 6.32 -13.66
C SER A 26 -1.52 6.42 -12.46
N ALA A 27 -1.57 5.41 -11.60
CA ALA A 27 -0.43 5.05 -10.78
C ALA A 27 0.63 4.66 -11.81
N LYS A 28 1.60 5.55 -12.00
CA LYS A 28 2.75 5.33 -12.88
C LYS A 28 3.30 3.92 -12.62
N PRO A 29 3.74 3.18 -13.65
CA PRO A 29 4.39 1.89 -13.44
C PRO A 29 5.61 2.16 -12.56
N HIS A 30 5.48 1.82 -11.28
CA HIS A 30 6.63 1.71 -10.39
C HIS A 30 7.48 0.60 -11.00
N GLU A 31 8.78 0.84 -11.11
CA GLU A 31 9.77 -0.22 -11.34
C GLU A 31 9.36 -1.42 -10.47
N GLU A 32 9.11 -2.58 -11.07
CA GLU A 32 8.68 -3.74 -10.31
C GLU A 32 9.81 -4.11 -9.34
N ILE A 33 9.59 -3.83 -8.06
CA ILE A 33 10.51 -4.24 -7.00
C ILE A 33 10.46 -5.76 -6.99
N SER A 34 11.59 -6.41 -7.31
CA SER A 34 11.66 -7.87 -7.27
C SER A 34 11.48 -8.37 -5.83
N GLU A 35 10.87 -9.54 -5.66
CA GLU A 35 10.65 -10.16 -4.35
C GLU A 35 11.95 -10.29 -3.55
N GLU A 36 13.05 -10.63 -4.22
CA GLU A 36 14.39 -10.74 -3.62
C GLU A 36 14.88 -9.39 -3.07
N HIS A 37 14.61 -8.28 -3.78
CA HIS A 37 15.00 -6.94 -3.38
C HIS A 37 14.13 -6.46 -2.21
N ALA A 38 12.83 -6.70 -2.27
CA ALA A 38 11.91 -6.43 -1.16
C ALA A 38 12.33 -7.21 0.10
N THR A 39 12.67 -8.50 -0.05
CA THR A 39 13.13 -9.37 1.05
C THR A 39 14.41 -8.85 1.68
N LYS A 40 15.41 -8.48 0.87
CA LYS A 40 16.66 -7.89 1.34
C LYS A 40 16.42 -6.61 2.14
N LEU A 41 15.63 -5.68 1.61
CA LEU A 41 15.30 -4.44 2.31
C LEU A 41 14.53 -4.69 3.61
N GLY A 42 13.63 -5.69 3.62
CA GLY A 42 12.91 -6.10 4.82
C GLY A 42 13.85 -6.51 5.95
N HIS A 43 14.83 -7.37 5.69
CA HIS A 43 15.80 -7.79 6.70
C HIS A 43 16.75 -6.66 7.15
N GLU A 44 17.16 -5.78 6.24
CA GLU A 44 17.94 -4.59 6.65
C GLU A 44 17.14 -3.70 7.60
N CYS A 45 15.90 -3.40 7.23
CA CYS A 45 15.03 -2.55 8.04
C CYS A 45 14.60 -3.21 9.35
N GLN A 46 14.53 -4.54 9.40
CA GLN A 46 14.26 -5.30 10.64
C GLN A 46 15.30 -4.97 11.71
N ALA A 47 16.59 -4.96 11.34
CA ALA A 47 17.68 -4.64 12.26
C ALA A 47 17.65 -3.17 12.71
N GLU A 48 17.22 -2.24 11.85
CA GLU A 48 17.13 -0.81 12.15
C GLU A 48 15.97 -0.48 13.09
N THR A 49 14.85 -1.19 12.98
CA THR A 49 13.61 -0.87 13.70
C THR A 49 13.34 -1.75 14.90
N GLY A 50 14.05 -2.87 15.04
CA GLY A 50 13.77 -3.88 16.05
C GLY A 50 12.50 -4.68 15.76
N ALA A 51 12.04 -4.68 14.52
CA ALA A 51 10.89 -5.48 14.11
C ALA A 51 11.17 -6.98 14.25
N THR A 52 10.11 -7.74 14.47
CA THR A 52 10.17 -9.20 14.57
C THR A 52 10.19 -9.84 13.18
N ASP A 53 10.59 -11.11 13.11
CA ASP A 53 10.49 -11.88 11.86
C ASP A 53 9.04 -11.96 11.35
N GLU A 54 8.07 -11.98 12.27
CA GLU A 54 6.66 -11.97 11.91
C GLU A 54 6.22 -10.65 11.28
N ASP A 55 6.73 -9.50 11.77
CA ASP A 55 6.46 -8.20 11.14
C ASP A 55 7.01 -8.14 9.69
N VAL A 56 8.16 -8.78 9.44
CA VAL A 56 8.75 -8.91 8.09
C VAL A 56 7.88 -9.82 7.21
N GLU A 57 7.46 -10.97 7.71
CA GLU A 57 6.59 -11.90 6.98
C GLU A 57 5.24 -11.26 6.62
N GLN A 58 4.61 -10.57 7.56
CA GLN A 58 3.36 -9.83 7.34
C GLN A 58 3.55 -8.70 6.30
N MET A 59 4.72 -8.06 6.27
CA MET A 59 5.06 -7.10 5.23
C MET A 59 5.16 -7.75 3.84
N MET A 60 5.83 -8.90 3.72
CA MET A 60 5.93 -9.63 2.43
C MET A 60 4.57 -10.13 1.95
N LYS A 61 3.67 -10.49 2.86
CA LYS A 61 2.28 -10.85 2.55
C LYS A 61 1.39 -9.65 2.22
N HIS A 62 1.92 -8.42 2.25
CA HIS A 62 1.18 -7.17 2.10
C HIS A 62 0.03 -7.00 3.11
N GLU A 63 0.15 -7.60 4.29
CA GLU A 63 -0.82 -7.47 5.36
C GLU A 63 -0.71 -6.08 6.00
N LYS A 64 -1.51 -5.77 7.02
CA LYS A 64 -1.47 -4.47 7.69
C LYS A 64 -0.43 -4.50 8.81
N ALA A 65 0.38 -3.44 8.94
CA ALA A 65 1.24 -3.25 10.11
C ALA A 65 0.42 -2.88 11.35
N GLU A 66 0.40 -3.75 12.36
CA GLU A 66 -0.34 -3.53 13.61
C GLU A 66 0.54 -2.91 14.70
N SER A 67 1.75 -3.44 14.89
CA SER A 67 2.75 -2.98 15.86
C SER A 67 3.34 -1.61 15.50
N HIS A 68 4.06 -0.98 16.43
CA HIS A 68 4.78 0.26 16.13
C HIS A 68 5.99 -0.03 15.24
N GLU A 69 6.69 -1.11 15.57
CA GLU A 69 7.89 -1.63 14.93
C GLU A 69 7.60 -2.03 13.47
N ALA A 70 6.46 -2.68 13.19
CA ALA A 70 6.03 -2.99 11.82
C ALA A 70 5.76 -1.74 10.96
N LYS A 71 5.25 -0.66 11.58
CA LYS A 71 5.02 0.60 10.86
C LYS A 71 6.35 1.26 10.52
N CYS A 72 7.29 1.25 11.47
CA CYS A 72 8.65 1.72 11.25
C CYS A 72 9.37 0.88 10.18
N LEU A 73 9.19 -0.45 10.19
CA LEU A 73 9.76 -1.35 9.18
C LEU A 73 9.34 -0.93 7.77
N ARG A 74 8.04 -0.71 7.56
CA ARG A 74 7.50 -0.27 6.25
C ARG A 74 8.01 1.11 5.87
N ALA A 75 8.04 2.04 6.80
CA ALA A 75 8.58 3.37 6.55
C ALA A 75 10.06 3.32 6.14
N CYS A 76 10.86 2.46 6.79
CA CYS A 76 12.26 2.24 6.43
C CYS A 76 12.40 1.68 5.01
N VAL A 77 11.62 0.65 4.65
CA VAL A 77 11.67 0.07 3.29
C VAL A 77 11.30 1.11 2.24
N LEU A 78 10.20 1.85 2.45
CA LEU A 78 9.76 2.90 1.54
C LEU A 78 10.78 4.06 1.45
N LYS A 79 11.51 4.36 2.52
CA LYS A 79 12.60 5.33 2.51
C LYS A 79 13.81 4.84 1.72
N LYS A 80 14.20 3.57 1.85
CA LYS A 80 15.29 2.97 1.05
C LYS A 80 14.94 2.86 -0.44
N LEU A 81 13.65 2.79 -0.77
CA LEU A 81 13.12 2.89 -2.13
C LEU A 81 12.94 4.35 -2.59
N GLU A 82 13.40 5.32 -1.80
CA GLU A 82 13.31 6.76 -2.07
C GLU A 82 11.87 7.29 -2.27
N MET A 83 10.87 6.53 -1.82
CA MET A 83 9.46 6.93 -1.85
C MET A 83 9.12 7.87 -0.69
N LEU A 84 9.90 7.84 0.39
CA LEU A 84 9.80 8.75 1.53
C LEU A 84 11.08 9.59 1.67
N ASP A 85 10.91 10.85 2.06
CA ASP A 85 12.01 11.72 2.45
C ASP A 85 12.53 11.42 3.87
N GLU A 86 13.57 12.15 4.29
CA GLU A 86 14.16 12.00 5.63
C GLU A 86 13.18 12.27 6.77
N ALA A 87 12.13 13.07 6.52
CA ALA A 87 11.07 13.37 7.49
C ALA A 87 9.91 12.36 7.43
N GLY A 88 10.03 11.29 6.63
CA GLY A 88 8.99 10.28 6.45
C GLY A 88 7.78 10.76 5.66
N LYS A 89 7.90 11.87 4.92
CA LYS A 89 6.85 12.36 4.01
C LYS A 89 7.05 11.72 2.65
N LEU A 90 5.96 11.58 1.89
CA LEU A 90 6.05 11.15 0.50
C LEU A 90 7.01 12.08 -0.26
N ALA A 91 8.07 11.50 -0.81
CA ALA A 91 8.98 12.21 -1.69
C ALA A 91 8.14 12.78 -2.83
N ARG A 92 8.28 14.10 -3.07
CA ARG A 92 7.49 14.76 -4.11
C ARG A 92 7.87 14.14 -5.45
N SER A 93 6.95 13.38 -6.05
CA SER A 93 7.08 12.96 -7.44
C SER A 93 7.05 14.21 -8.30
N THR A 94 8.20 14.65 -8.80
CA THR A 94 8.28 15.68 -9.83
C THR A 94 8.31 14.97 -11.17
#